data_AF-A0A961WLV5-F1
#
_entry.id   AF-A0A961WLV5-F1
#
_cell.length_a   1.000
_cell.length_b   1.000
_cell.length_c   1.000
_cell.angle_alpha   90.00
_cell.angle_beta   90.00
_cell.angle_gamma   90.00
#
_symmetry.space_group_name_H-M   'P 1'
#
loop_
_entity.id
_entity.type
_entity.pdbx_description
1 polymer ?
#
loop_
_entity_poly.entity_id
_entity_poly.type
_entity_poly.pdbx_seq_one_letter_code
_entity_poly.pdbx_strand_id
1 'polypeptide(L)'
;MFAVIELVLPLFGLIFLGFAAGRIMRIPYEGLAWMNFFIVYVALPPLFYRLLSTTPVEQFANVGFIAISIFATLVVFVCIFVLSGLLNGGNVAESTVQGLAAAYGNIGYMGPPLALAALGPQAGVPVALIFCFENAMHFILAPLLMSLHGEERRPAGQLARDIVVKIFTHPFIIATIVGVMAAIFKVQLPSSVNSLMTFLSGAAAPCALFAMGVTAALRPLKRVPAELGYIVPVKLI
;
A
#
# COMPACT_ATOMS: atom_id res chain seq x y z
N MET A 1 5.55 14.18 -23.50
CA MET A 1 5.80 12.72 -23.59
C MET A 1 7.14 12.32 -22.96
N PHE A 2 8.25 12.98 -23.30
CA PHE A 2 9.57 12.68 -22.70
C PHE A 2 9.63 12.80 -21.17
N ALA A 3 9.06 13.86 -20.59
CA ALA A 3 9.04 14.06 -19.12
C ALA A 3 8.35 12.93 -18.33
N VAL A 4 7.32 12.30 -18.91
CA VAL A 4 6.63 11.17 -18.26
C VAL A 4 7.54 9.95 -18.24
N ILE A 5 8.21 9.66 -19.36
CA ILE A 5 9.16 8.55 -19.47
C ILE A 5 10.31 8.74 -18.47
N GLU A 6 10.92 9.92 -18.40
CA GLU A 6 12.00 10.22 -17.45
C GLU A 6 11.59 10.03 -15.99
N LEU A 7 10.34 10.33 -15.66
CA LEU A 7 9.82 10.19 -14.31
C LEU A 7 9.56 8.73 -13.91
N VAL A 8 9.04 7.92 -14.83
CA VAL A 8 8.73 6.51 -14.54
C VAL A 8 9.91 5.57 -14.80
N LEU A 9 10.90 5.99 -15.60
CA LEU A 9 12.05 5.17 -15.97
C LEU A 9 12.85 4.64 -14.75
N PRO A 10 13.14 5.43 -13.70
CA PRO A 10 13.83 4.91 -12.53
C PRO A 10 13.00 3.84 -11.79
N LEU A 11 11.68 4.03 -11.73
CA LEU A 11 10.76 3.12 -11.04
C LEU A 11 10.67 1.78 -11.78
N PHE A 12 10.45 1.80 -13.09
CA PHE A 12 10.47 0.60 -13.93
C PHE A 12 11.87 0.00 -14.06
N GLY A 13 12.93 0.82 -13.99
CA GLY A 13 14.31 0.38 -13.96
C GLY A 13 14.59 -0.50 -12.74
N LEU A 14 14.11 -0.11 -11.56
CA LEU A 14 14.22 -0.92 -10.33
C LEU A 14 13.47 -2.25 -10.46
N ILE A 15 12.27 -2.25 -11.04
CA ILE A 15 11.51 -3.48 -11.33
C ILE A 15 12.31 -4.36 -12.29
N PHE A 16 12.85 -3.80 -13.37
CA PHE A 16 13.61 -4.54 -14.37
C PHE A 16 14.91 -5.13 -13.79
N LEU A 17 15.63 -4.36 -12.97
CA LEU A 17 16.81 -4.84 -12.25
C LEU A 17 16.46 -6.00 -11.32
N GLY A 18 15.35 -5.89 -10.57
CA GLY A 18 14.85 -6.98 -9.75
C GLY A 18 14.50 -8.22 -10.57
N PHE A 19 13.82 -8.05 -11.70
CA PHE A 19 13.49 -9.14 -12.61
C PHE A 19 14.73 -9.83 -13.17
N ALA A 20 15.71 -9.05 -13.67
CA ALA A 20 16.97 -9.56 -14.19
C ALA A 20 17.74 -10.32 -13.09
N ALA A 21 17.85 -9.74 -11.89
CA ALA A 21 18.50 -10.40 -10.76
C ALA A 21 17.82 -11.73 -10.40
N GLY A 22 16.48 -11.76 -10.33
CA GLY A 22 15.70 -12.98 -10.07
C GLY A 22 15.91 -14.06 -11.13
N ARG A 23 16.06 -13.69 -12.41
CA ARG A 23 16.34 -14.63 -13.50
C ARG A 23 17.78 -15.15 -13.50
N ILE A 24 18.75 -14.29 -13.22
CA ILE A 24 20.19 -14.60 -13.30
C ILE A 24 20.65 -15.38 -12.07
N MET A 25 20.33 -14.89 -10.87
CA MET A 25 20.90 -15.40 -9.63
C MET A 25 20.29 -16.73 -9.17
N ARG A 26 19.11 -17.11 -9.69
CA ARG A 26 18.39 -18.36 -9.36
C ARG A 26 18.23 -18.61 -7.85
N ILE A 27 18.16 -17.54 -7.06
CA ILE A 27 17.94 -17.60 -5.61
C ILE A 27 16.47 -18.01 -5.38
N PRO A 28 16.20 -18.95 -4.47
CA PRO A 28 14.84 -19.38 -4.16
C PRO A 28 14.00 -18.23 -3.57
N TYR A 29 12.67 -18.32 -3.72
CA TYR A 29 11.74 -17.25 -3.34
C TYR A 29 11.80 -16.90 -1.85
N GLU A 30 12.15 -17.88 -1.01
CA GLU A 30 12.36 -17.74 0.43
C GLU A 30 13.45 -16.70 0.74
N GLY A 31 14.39 -16.45 -0.18
CA GLY A 31 15.37 -15.38 -0.08
C GLY A 31 14.77 -13.97 -0.01
N LEU A 32 13.53 -13.78 -0.47
CA LEU A 32 12.82 -12.49 -0.35
C LEU A 32 12.18 -12.27 1.03
N ALA A 33 12.13 -13.28 1.91
CA ALA A 33 11.43 -13.17 3.19
C ALA A 33 11.94 -12.00 4.04
N TRP A 34 13.26 -11.87 4.22
CA TRP A 34 13.86 -10.76 4.96
C TRP A 34 13.72 -9.42 4.27
N MET A 35 13.74 -9.39 2.93
CA MET A 35 13.49 -8.16 2.17
C MET A 35 12.07 -7.67 2.41
N ASN A 36 11.08 -8.55 2.32
CA ASN A 36 9.68 -8.22 2.59
C ASN A 36 9.47 -7.80 4.05
N PHE A 37 10.11 -8.49 4.99
CA PHE A 37 10.09 -8.09 6.39
C PHE A 37 10.66 -6.69 6.59
N PHE A 38 11.83 -6.41 6.00
CA PHE A 38 12.45 -5.09 6.06
C PHE A 38 11.55 -4.01 5.46
N ILE A 39 10.98 -4.26 4.27
CA ILE A 39 10.07 -3.31 3.62
C ILE A 39 8.86 -3.01 4.52
N VAL A 40 8.18 -4.05 4.99
CA VAL A 40 6.90 -3.91 5.71
C VAL A 40 7.07 -3.45 7.15
N TYR A 41 8.08 -3.92 7.88
CA TYR A 41 8.19 -3.64 9.31
C TYR A 41 9.25 -2.59 9.65
N VAL A 42 10.17 -2.27 8.74
CA VAL A 42 11.30 -1.38 9.02
C VAL A 42 11.31 -0.14 8.15
N ALA A 43 11.04 -0.25 6.84
CA ALA A 43 11.17 0.86 5.89
C ALA A 43 9.88 1.67 5.69
N LEU A 44 8.74 0.99 5.52
CA LEU A 44 7.45 1.63 5.31
C LEU A 44 6.92 2.40 6.54
N PRO A 45 7.06 1.94 7.80
CA PRO A 45 6.55 2.72 8.94
C PRO A 45 7.21 4.11 9.06
N PRO A 46 8.55 4.26 8.93
CA PRO A 46 9.18 5.58 8.82
C PRO A 46 8.69 6.42 7.65
N LEU A 47 8.35 5.81 6.50
CA LEU A 47 7.76 6.53 5.37
C LEU A 47 6.41 7.14 5.75
N PHE A 48 5.48 6.37 6.31
CA PHE A 48 4.17 6.87 6.76
C PHE A 48 4.32 7.96 7.83
N TYR A 49 5.18 7.73 8.83
CA TYR A 49 5.44 8.71 9.88
C TYR A 49 5.94 10.04 9.30
N ARG A 50 6.94 10.01 8.40
CA ARG A 50 7.52 11.23 7.83
C ARG A 50 6.52 11.99 6.99
N LEU A 51 5.76 11.30 6.13
CA LEU A 51 4.76 11.93 5.27
C LEU A 51 3.71 12.70 6.10
N LEU A 52 3.28 12.14 7.23
CA LEU A 52 2.24 12.73 8.07
C LEU A 52 2.79 13.76 9.05
N SER A 53 3.96 13.52 9.64
CA SER A 53 4.59 14.46 10.59
C SER A 53 5.01 15.78 9.95
N THR A 54 5.30 15.78 8.64
CA THR A 54 5.59 17.01 7.88
C THR A 54 4.37 17.65 7.22
N THR A 55 3.19 17.02 7.36
CA THR A 55 1.94 17.54 6.77
C THR A 55 1.35 18.66 7.65
N PRO A 56 1.01 19.83 7.09
CA PRO A 56 0.35 20.90 7.84
C PRO A 56 -0.99 20.43 8.43
N VAL A 57 -1.25 20.79 9.68
CA VAL A 57 -2.41 20.26 10.43
C VAL A 57 -3.74 20.71 9.84
N GLU A 58 -3.75 21.88 9.21
CA GLU A 58 -4.91 22.47 8.53
C GLU A 58 -5.39 21.58 7.38
N GLN A 59 -4.51 20.78 6.78
CA GLN A 59 -4.89 19.88 5.69
C GLN A 59 -5.59 18.62 6.20
N PHE A 60 -5.34 18.18 7.43
CA PHE A 60 -6.12 17.11 8.05
C PHE A 60 -7.59 17.52 8.29
N ALA A 61 -7.86 18.82 8.40
CA ALA A 61 -9.22 19.35 8.53
C ALA A 61 -10.01 19.27 7.22
N ASN A 62 -9.37 18.99 6.07
CA ASN A 62 -10.07 18.67 4.82
C ASN A 62 -10.61 17.23 4.82
N VAL A 63 -11.48 16.95 5.80
CA VAL A 63 -12.12 15.65 6.00
C VAL A 63 -12.94 15.27 4.77
N GLY A 64 -13.51 16.25 4.05
CA GLY A 64 -14.24 16.01 2.81
C GLY A 64 -13.37 15.35 1.74
N PHE A 65 -12.16 15.86 1.50
CA PHE A 65 -11.24 15.28 0.54
C PHE A 65 -10.81 13.86 0.91
N ILE A 66 -10.45 13.65 2.18
CA ILE A 66 -10.03 12.34 2.69
C ILE A 66 -11.20 11.34 2.57
N ALA A 67 -12.40 11.74 3.01
CA ALA A 67 -13.59 10.89 2.99
C ALA A 67 -14.00 10.53 1.56
N ILE A 68 -13.99 11.47 0.61
CA ILE A 68 -14.32 11.21 -0.80
C ILE A 68 -13.30 10.24 -1.42
N SER A 69 -12.01 10.42 -1.13
CA SER A 69 -10.96 9.54 -1.66
C SER A 69 -11.10 8.12 -1.13
N ILE A 70 -11.25 7.96 0.20
CA ILE A 70 -11.50 6.65 0.83
C ILE A 70 -12.79 6.03 0.28
N PHE A 71 -13.86 6.83 0.15
CA PHE A 71 -15.14 6.35 -0.36
C PHE A 71 -15.05 5.87 -1.81
N ALA A 72 -14.38 6.60 -2.70
CA ALA A 72 -14.17 6.19 -4.08
C ALA A 72 -13.44 4.84 -4.15
N THR A 73 -12.36 4.70 -3.38
CA THR A 73 -11.56 3.48 -3.32
C THR A 73 -12.35 2.32 -2.68
N LEU A 74 -13.19 2.60 -1.69
CA LEU A 74 -14.09 1.63 -1.08
C LEU A 74 -15.18 1.17 -2.05
N VAL A 75 -15.74 2.06 -2.86
CA VAL A 75 -16.72 1.71 -3.89
C VAL A 75 -16.10 0.75 -4.90
N VAL A 76 -14.89 1.06 -5.41
CA VAL A 76 -14.15 0.16 -6.31
C VAL A 76 -13.92 -1.20 -5.66
N PHE A 77 -13.48 -1.22 -4.41
CA PHE A 77 -13.27 -2.44 -3.64
C PHE A 77 -14.57 -3.27 -3.55
N VAL A 78 -15.68 -2.66 -3.12
CA VAL A 78 -16.96 -3.34 -2.95
C VAL A 78 -17.52 -3.84 -4.27
N CYS A 79 -17.44 -3.05 -5.35
CA CYS A 79 -17.89 -3.45 -6.68
C CYS A 79 -17.18 -4.72 -7.16
N ILE A 80 -15.84 -4.77 -7.06
CA ILE A 80 -15.08 -5.95 -7.48
C ILE A 80 -15.26 -7.11 -6.51
N PHE A 81 -15.35 -6.85 -5.21
CA PHE A 81 -15.62 -7.88 -4.21
C PHE A 81 -16.96 -8.59 -4.48
N VAL A 82 -18.03 -7.82 -4.72
CA VAL A 82 -19.35 -8.36 -5.03
C VAL A 82 -19.34 -9.09 -6.39
N LEU A 83 -18.75 -8.49 -7.42
CA LEU A 83 -18.64 -9.12 -8.74
C LEU A 83 -17.88 -10.46 -8.67
N SER A 84 -16.73 -10.49 -8.00
CA SER A 84 -15.97 -11.73 -7.77
C SER A 84 -16.79 -12.75 -6.99
N GLY A 85 -17.51 -12.32 -5.94
CA GLY A 85 -18.36 -13.21 -5.16
C GLY A 85 -19.46 -13.86 -6.00
N LEU A 86 -20.05 -13.10 -6.93
CA LEU A 86 -21.06 -13.60 -7.86
C LEU A 86 -20.49 -14.58 -8.91
N LEU A 87 -19.26 -14.34 -9.37
CA LEU A 87 -18.60 -15.18 -10.39
C LEU A 87 -17.96 -16.45 -9.80
N ASN A 88 -17.45 -16.39 -8.57
CA ASN A 88 -16.64 -17.44 -7.95
C ASN A 88 -17.37 -18.20 -6.82
N GLY A 89 -18.72 -18.20 -6.87
CA GLY A 89 -19.54 -18.99 -5.93
C GLY A 89 -19.46 -18.55 -4.47
N GLY A 90 -19.18 -17.27 -4.21
CA GLY A 90 -19.18 -16.68 -2.86
C GLY A 90 -17.87 -16.86 -2.08
N ASN A 91 -16.76 -17.22 -2.72
CA ASN A 91 -15.47 -17.33 -2.03
C ASN A 91 -15.00 -15.94 -1.54
N VAL A 92 -15.10 -15.72 -0.22
CA VAL A 92 -14.75 -14.44 0.44
C VAL A 92 -13.26 -14.17 0.35
N ALA A 93 -12.40 -15.16 0.52
CA ALA A 93 -10.94 -14.97 0.48
C ALA A 93 -10.49 -14.55 -0.92
N GLU A 94 -10.97 -15.23 -1.95
CA GLU A 94 -10.69 -14.90 -3.34
C GLU A 94 -11.23 -13.51 -3.71
N SER A 95 -12.49 -13.22 -3.34
CA SER A 95 -13.11 -11.92 -3.60
C SER A 95 -12.42 -10.78 -2.86
N THR A 96 -11.89 -11.04 -1.67
CA THR A 96 -11.06 -10.07 -0.93
C THR A 96 -9.78 -9.77 -1.71
N VAL A 97 -9.06 -10.80 -2.19
CA VAL A 97 -7.83 -10.60 -2.97
C VAL A 97 -8.10 -9.83 -4.24
N GLN A 98 -9.17 -10.15 -4.97
CA GLN A 98 -9.53 -9.45 -6.20
C GLN A 98 -9.97 -8.01 -5.95
N GLY A 99 -10.79 -7.76 -4.92
CA GLY A 99 -11.20 -6.42 -4.51
C GLY A 99 -10.00 -5.56 -4.12
N LEU A 100 -9.07 -6.11 -3.34
CA LEU A 100 -7.81 -5.44 -3.00
C LEU A 100 -6.96 -5.20 -4.26
N ALA A 101 -6.85 -6.17 -5.17
CA ALA A 101 -6.04 -6.01 -6.38
C ALA A 101 -6.55 -4.87 -7.28
N ALA A 102 -7.87 -4.67 -7.31
CA ALA A 102 -8.52 -3.58 -8.04
C ALA A 102 -8.39 -2.23 -7.34
N ALA A 103 -8.74 -2.15 -6.06
CA ALA A 103 -8.75 -0.89 -5.29
C ALA A 103 -7.36 -0.41 -4.88
N TYR A 104 -6.40 -1.34 -4.71
CA TYR A 104 -5.04 -1.00 -4.30
C TYR A 104 -4.21 -0.53 -5.50
N GLY A 105 -4.27 0.78 -5.74
CA GLY A 105 -3.44 1.46 -6.73
C GLY A 105 -1.95 1.45 -6.37
N ASN A 106 -1.08 1.76 -7.35
CA ASN A 106 0.36 1.90 -7.10
C ASN A 106 0.73 3.28 -6.50
N ILE A 107 -0.18 3.83 -5.68
CA ILE A 107 -0.07 5.20 -5.16
C ILE A 107 1.13 5.35 -4.24
N GLY A 108 1.54 4.29 -3.52
CA GLY A 108 2.68 4.35 -2.61
C GLY A 108 4.04 4.56 -3.28
N TYR A 109 4.23 4.03 -4.50
CA TYR A 109 5.52 4.10 -5.19
C TYR A 109 5.52 5.07 -6.36
N MET A 110 4.39 5.20 -7.06
CA MET A 110 4.26 6.06 -8.25
C MET A 110 3.45 7.33 -7.99
N GLY A 111 2.61 7.36 -6.95
CA GLY A 111 1.67 8.46 -6.68
C GLY A 111 2.37 9.80 -6.45
N PRO A 112 3.22 9.95 -5.41
CA PRO A 112 3.91 11.19 -5.12
C PRO A 112 4.71 11.77 -6.29
N PRO A 113 5.61 11.01 -6.96
CA PRO A 113 6.38 11.59 -8.07
C PRO A 113 5.49 12.01 -9.25
N LEU A 114 4.47 11.23 -9.62
CA LEU A 114 3.57 11.57 -10.71
C LEU A 114 2.70 12.78 -10.40
N ALA A 115 2.12 12.84 -9.20
CA ALA A 115 1.28 13.93 -8.80
C ALA A 115 2.06 15.24 -8.67
N LEU A 116 3.27 15.21 -8.10
CA LEU A 116 4.14 16.38 -8.03
C LEU A 116 4.57 16.87 -9.41
N ALA A 117 4.84 15.96 -10.36
CA ALA A 117 5.20 16.33 -11.72
C ALA A 117 4.00 16.91 -12.50
N ALA A 118 2.79 16.39 -12.30
CA ALA A 118 1.60 16.80 -13.04
C ALA A 118 0.92 18.04 -12.45
N LEU A 119 0.85 18.14 -11.12
CA LEU A 119 0.06 19.13 -10.37
C LEU A 119 0.95 20.11 -9.57
N GLY A 120 2.27 19.91 -9.57
CA GLY A 120 3.22 20.73 -8.85
C GLY A 120 3.33 20.42 -7.35
N PRO A 121 4.15 21.19 -6.61
CA PRO A 121 4.44 20.95 -5.19
C PRO A 121 3.22 20.91 -4.28
N GLN A 122 2.13 21.58 -4.67
CA GLN A 122 0.88 21.64 -3.91
C GLN A 122 0.20 20.28 -3.76
N ALA A 123 0.44 19.34 -4.69
CA ALA A 123 -0.12 18.00 -4.63
C ALA A 123 0.58 17.08 -3.63
N GLY A 124 1.73 17.46 -3.08
CA GLY A 124 2.51 16.61 -2.17
C GLY A 124 1.72 16.18 -0.93
N VAL A 125 1.03 17.12 -0.29
CA VAL A 125 0.24 16.82 0.92
C VAL A 125 -1.03 16.03 0.61
N PRO A 126 -1.89 16.41 -0.36
CA PRO A 126 -3.03 15.59 -0.75
C PRO A 126 -2.66 14.13 -1.05
N VAL A 127 -1.55 13.90 -1.77
CA VAL A 127 -1.11 12.55 -2.13
C VAL A 127 -0.59 11.78 -0.93
N ALA A 128 0.12 12.44 -0.01
CA ALA A 128 0.53 11.83 1.25
C ALA A 128 -0.67 11.37 2.08
N LEU A 129 -1.72 12.21 2.16
CA LEU A 129 -2.96 11.88 2.85
C LEU A 129 -3.67 10.68 2.20
N ILE A 130 -3.90 10.72 0.89
CA ILE A 130 -4.53 9.60 0.17
C ILE A 130 -3.71 8.32 0.41
N PHE A 131 -2.39 8.37 0.19
CA PHE A 131 -1.53 7.21 0.37
C PHE A 131 -1.65 6.63 1.79
N CYS A 132 -1.57 7.45 2.83
CA CYS A 132 -1.61 6.99 4.21
C CYS A 132 -2.96 6.40 4.60
N PHE A 133 -4.05 7.11 4.31
CA PHE A 133 -5.38 6.69 4.73
C PHE A 133 -5.94 5.54 3.89
N GLU A 134 -5.69 5.51 2.57
CA GLU A 134 -6.08 4.37 1.75
C GLU A 134 -5.29 3.12 2.13
N ASN A 135 -3.99 3.23 2.39
CA ASN A 135 -3.21 2.07 2.84
C ASN A 135 -3.73 1.57 4.17
N ALA A 136 -3.97 2.46 5.14
CA ALA A 136 -4.59 2.09 6.41
C ALA A 136 -5.90 1.33 6.18
N MET A 137 -6.79 1.82 5.29
CA MET A 137 -8.02 1.11 4.93
C MET A 137 -7.75 -0.30 4.39
N HIS A 138 -6.84 -0.47 3.43
CA HIS A 138 -6.53 -1.77 2.84
C HIS A 138 -5.94 -2.76 3.86
N PHE A 139 -5.06 -2.29 4.73
CA PHE A 139 -4.44 -3.11 5.79
C PHE A 139 -5.39 -3.41 6.96
N ILE A 140 -6.54 -2.71 7.04
CA ILE A 140 -7.66 -3.06 7.93
C ILE A 140 -8.57 -4.09 7.27
N LEU A 141 -9.00 -3.81 6.04
CA LEU A 141 -9.98 -4.64 5.32
C LEU A 141 -9.45 -6.02 4.98
N ALA A 142 -8.18 -6.13 4.56
CA ALA A 142 -7.63 -7.41 4.14
C ALA A 142 -7.60 -8.44 5.28
N PRO A 143 -6.99 -8.17 6.46
CA PRO A 143 -6.99 -9.14 7.56
C PRO A 143 -8.39 -9.35 8.16
N LEU A 144 -9.23 -8.30 8.17
CA LEU A 144 -10.62 -8.39 8.64
C LEU A 144 -11.39 -9.43 7.82
N LEU A 145 -11.49 -9.25 6.50
CA LEU A 145 -12.26 -10.13 5.63
C LEU A 145 -11.67 -11.55 5.57
N MET A 146 -10.34 -11.66 5.60
CA MET A 146 -9.66 -12.95 5.68
C MET A 146 -9.96 -13.69 7.00
N SER A 147 -10.08 -12.96 8.12
CA SER A 147 -10.44 -13.57 9.41
C SER A 147 -11.89 -14.02 9.49
N LEU A 148 -12.79 -13.40 8.74
CA LEU A 148 -14.21 -13.80 8.63
C LEU A 148 -14.38 -15.12 7.86
N HIS A 149 -13.40 -15.50 7.04
CA HIS A 149 -13.39 -16.75 6.27
C HIS A 149 -12.80 -17.94 7.05
N GLY A 150 -12.22 -17.74 8.23
CA GLY A 150 -11.64 -18.82 9.03
C GLY A 150 -12.69 -19.86 9.45
N GLU A 151 -12.39 -21.14 9.22
CA GLU A 151 -13.31 -22.28 9.47
C GLU A 151 -13.74 -22.43 10.95
N GLU A 152 -13.03 -21.81 11.89
CA GLU A 152 -13.41 -21.80 13.29
C GLU A 152 -14.44 -20.69 13.57
N ARG A 153 -15.68 -21.10 13.90
CA ARG A 153 -16.72 -20.21 14.44
C ARG A 153 -16.29 -19.63 15.80
N ARG A 154 -15.46 -18.60 15.76
CA ARG A 154 -15.08 -17.83 16.96
C ARG A 154 -16.28 -17.03 17.45
N PRO A 155 -16.46 -16.88 18.78
CA PRO A 155 -17.48 -16.00 19.34
C PRO A 155 -17.36 -14.59 18.76
N ALA A 156 -18.49 -13.97 18.39
CA ALA A 156 -18.50 -12.65 17.74
C ALA A 156 -17.72 -11.57 18.52
N GLY A 157 -17.77 -11.62 19.86
CA GLY A 157 -17.00 -10.70 20.71
C GLY A 157 -15.48 -10.94 20.69
N GLN A 158 -15.03 -12.19 20.58
CA GLN A 158 -13.60 -12.51 20.47
C GLN A 158 -13.05 -12.12 19.10
N LEU A 159 -13.82 -12.39 18.04
CA LEU A 159 -13.50 -11.97 16.68
C LEU A 159 -13.40 -10.44 16.58
N ALA A 160 -14.37 -9.70 17.12
CA ALA A 160 -14.34 -8.23 17.14
C ALA A 160 -13.11 -7.70 17.89
N ARG A 161 -12.77 -8.29 19.04
CA ARG A 161 -11.55 -7.93 19.78
C ARG A 161 -10.30 -8.21 18.98
N ASP A 162 -10.16 -9.39 18.37
CA ASP A 162 -9.00 -9.78 17.57
C ASP A 162 -8.80 -8.83 16.38
N ILE A 163 -9.89 -8.43 15.72
CA ILE A 163 -9.88 -7.46 14.63
C ILE A 163 -9.35 -6.12 15.14
N VAL A 164 -9.95 -5.56 16.20
CA VAL A 164 -9.53 -4.28 16.77
C VAL A 164 -8.05 -4.31 17.17
N VAL A 165 -7.62 -5.38 17.85
CA VAL A 165 -6.22 -5.55 18.22
C VAL A 165 -5.33 -5.61 16.98
N LYS A 166 -5.64 -6.42 15.96
CA LYS A 166 -4.85 -6.50 14.71
C LYS A 166 -4.75 -5.16 13.98
N ILE A 167 -5.83 -4.39 13.94
CA ILE A 167 -5.88 -3.05 13.36
C ILE A 167 -4.93 -2.12 14.12
N PHE A 168 -5.12 -1.93 15.42
CA PHE A 168 -4.33 -0.96 16.18
C PHE A 168 -2.90 -1.42 16.48
N THR A 169 -2.59 -2.71 16.31
CA THR A 169 -1.22 -3.25 16.38
C THR A 169 -0.52 -3.26 15.03
N HIS A 170 -1.21 -2.92 13.93
CA HIS A 170 -0.60 -2.91 12.61
C HIS A 170 0.46 -1.79 12.52
N PRO A 171 1.70 -2.09 12.09
CA PRO A 171 2.81 -1.13 12.11
C PRO A 171 2.51 0.17 11.33
N PHE A 172 1.76 0.08 10.23
CA PHE A 172 1.39 1.26 9.43
C PHE A 172 0.35 2.14 10.10
N ILE A 173 -0.58 1.55 10.85
CA ILE A 173 -1.61 2.30 11.57
C ILE A 173 -0.96 3.02 12.73
N ILE A 174 -0.08 2.33 13.46
CA ILE A 174 0.73 2.94 14.52
C ILE A 174 1.55 4.10 13.95
N ALA A 175 2.30 3.88 12.87
CA ALA A 175 3.10 4.93 12.24
C ALA A 175 2.25 6.11 11.77
N THR A 176 1.05 5.84 11.25
CA THR A 176 0.10 6.88 10.82
C THR A 176 -0.38 7.72 12.00
N ILE A 177 -0.83 7.07 13.07
CA ILE A 177 -1.28 7.73 14.31
C ILE A 177 -0.13 8.56 14.90
N VAL A 178 1.06 7.97 15.05
CA VAL A 178 2.23 8.66 15.60
C VAL A 178 2.67 9.83 14.71
N GLY A 179 2.59 9.69 13.39
CA GLY A 179 2.88 10.76 12.43
C GLY A 179 1.91 11.94 12.54
N VAL A 180 0.60 11.68 12.60
CA VAL A 180 -0.43 12.71 12.79
C VAL A 180 -0.26 13.40 14.15
N MET A 181 -0.03 12.64 15.22
CA MET A 181 0.20 13.20 16.55
C MET A 181 1.46 14.07 16.58
N ALA A 182 2.55 13.63 15.94
CA ALA A 182 3.77 14.43 15.82
C ALA A 182 3.53 15.75 15.06
N ALA A 183 2.69 15.75 14.02
CA ALA A 183 2.30 16.97 13.31
C ALA A 183 1.49 17.93 14.21
N ILE A 184 0.51 17.41 14.96
CA ILE A 184 -0.35 18.20 15.87
C ILE A 184 0.48 18.85 16.98
N PHE A 185 1.33 18.08 17.64
CA PHE A 185 2.16 18.56 18.75
C PHE A 185 3.46 19.24 18.30
N LYS A 186 3.70 19.33 16.98
CA LYS A 186 4.93 19.88 16.39
C LYS A 186 6.19 19.24 16.97
N VAL A 187 6.15 17.94 17.18
CA VAL A 187 7.26 17.18 17.78
C VAL A 187 8.41 17.13 16.79
N GLN A 188 9.56 17.68 17.19
CA GLN A 188 10.79 17.58 16.42
C GLN A 188 11.62 16.41 16.93
N LEU A 189 11.92 15.47 16.05
CA LEU A 189 12.84 14.37 16.37
C LEU A 189 14.28 14.89 16.46
N PRO A 190 15.13 14.31 17.34
CA PRO A 190 16.56 14.56 17.32
C PRO A 190 17.16 14.29 15.93
N SER A 191 18.18 15.06 15.54
CA SER A 191 18.78 14.99 14.19
C SER A 191 19.21 13.58 13.77
N SER A 192 19.78 12.80 14.69
CA SER A 192 20.19 11.41 14.44
C SER A 192 19.01 10.50 14.12
N VAL A 193 17.90 10.65 14.85
CA VAL A 193 16.68 9.85 14.63
C VAL A 193 16.02 10.25 13.32
N ASN A 194 15.93 11.55 13.03
CA ASN A 194 15.39 12.03 11.76
C ASN A 194 16.20 11.54 10.55
N SER A 195 17.53 11.47 10.68
CA SER A 195 18.42 10.93 9.64
C SER A 195 18.16 9.44 9.41
N LEU A 196 18.04 8.65 10.49
CA LEU A 196 17.66 7.24 10.40
C LEU A 196 16.30 7.06 9.71
N MET A 197 15.28 7.83 10.13
CA MET A 197 13.97 7.79 9.49
C MET A 197 14.04 8.14 8.00
N THR A 198 14.93 9.06 7.62
CA THR A 198 15.15 9.45 6.22
C THR A 198 15.75 8.32 5.41
N PHE A 199 16.76 7.62 5.94
CA PHE A 199 17.34 6.44 5.26
C PHE A 199 16.31 5.33 5.07
N LEU A 200 15.54 5.01 6.12
CA LEU A 200 14.53 3.95 6.07
C LEU A 200 13.39 4.29 5.10
N SER A 201 12.87 5.53 5.19
CA SER A 201 11.85 6.04 4.27
C SER A 201 12.32 6.04 2.82
N GLY A 202 13.57 6.43 2.56
CA GLY A 202 14.16 6.45 1.21
C GLY A 202 14.37 5.05 0.62
N ALA A 203 14.57 4.02 1.46
CA ALA A 203 14.75 2.64 1.03
C ALA A 203 13.44 1.93 0.68
N ALA A 204 12.29 2.38 1.22
CA ALA A 204 11.02 1.67 1.10
C ALA A 204 10.58 1.43 -0.36
N ALA A 205 10.54 2.48 -1.18
CA ALA A 205 10.11 2.38 -2.57
C ALA A 205 11.09 1.59 -3.45
N PRO A 206 12.42 1.84 -3.42
CA PRO A 206 13.37 1.08 -4.20
C PRO A 206 13.38 -0.42 -3.88
N CYS A 207 13.41 -0.79 -2.59
CA CYS A 207 13.40 -2.19 -2.18
C CYS A 207 12.11 -2.89 -2.59
N ALA A 208 10.95 -2.23 -2.45
CA ALA A 208 9.67 -2.82 -2.84
C ALA A 208 9.54 -3.04 -4.35
N LEU A 209 9.94 -2.06 -5.17
CA LEU A 209 9.91 -2.18 -6.62
C LEU A 209 10.89 -3.26 -7.12
N PHE A 210 12.07 -3.35 -6.51
CA PHE A 210 13.02 -4.42 -6.79
C PHE A 210 12.44 -5.79 -6.41
N ALA A 211 11.89 -5.95 -5.21
CA ALA A 211 11.27 -7.20 -4.74
C ALA A 211 10.09 -7.63 -5.62
N MET A 212 9.29 -6.67 -6.11
CA MET A 212 8.22 -6.91 -7.09
C MET A 212 8.77 -7.47 -8.40
N GLY A 213 9.87 -6.91 -8.91
CA GLY A 213 10.59 -7.42 -10.08
C GLY A 213 11.09 -8.86 -9.90
N VAL A 214 11.75 -9.15 -8.77
CA VAL A 214 12.21 -10.51 -8.45
C VAL A 214 11.03 -11.48 -8.37
N THR A 215 9.92 -11.07 -7.73
CA THR A 215 8.71 -11.89 -7.63
C THR A 215 8.13 -12.22 -9.00
N ALA A 216 8.07 -11.25 -9.92
CA ALA A 216 7.62 -11.46 -11.29
C ALA A 216 8.53 -12.43 -12.08
N ALA A 217 9.84 -12.42 -11.80
CA ALA A 217 10.79 -13.35 -12.41
C ALA A 217 10.62 -14.79 -11.91
N LEU A 218 10.41 -14.97 -10.59
CA LEU A 218 10.34 -16.27 -9.94
C LEU A 218 8.95 -16.92 -10.02
N ARG A 219 7.88 -16.13 -10.15
CA ARG A 219 6.50 -16.59 -10.28
C ARG A 219 5.88 -16.12 -11.59
N PRO A 220 6.36 -16.61 -12.76
CA PRO A 220 5.80 -16.21 -14.03
C PRO A 220 4.35 -16.68 -14.15
N LEU A 221 3.50 -15.81 -14.69
CA LEU A 221 2.12 -16.16 -15.03
C LEU A 221 2.15 -17.20 -16.16
N LYS A 222 1.71 -18.44 -15.86
CA LYS A 222 1.60 -19.50 -16.86
C LYS A 222 0.39 -19.31 -17.78
N ARG A 223 -0.65 -18.62 -17.29
CA ARG A 223 -1.87 -18.21 -18.00
C ARG A 223 -2.32 -16.87 -17.43
N VAL A 224 -2.94 -16.06 -18.27
CA VAL A 224 -3.60 -14.82 -17.85
C VAL A 224 -4.91 -15.22 -17.17
N PRO A 225 -5.09 -14.96 -15.86
CA PRO A 225 -6.34 -15.25 -15.16
C PRO A 225 -7.49 -14.42 -15.77
N ALA A 226 -8.69 -15.00 -15.89
CA ALA A 226 -9.85 -14.32 -16.49
C ALA A 226 -10.26 -13.08 -15.69
N GLU A 227 -9.97 -13.11 -14.39
CA GLU A 227 -10.22 -12.06 -13.40
C GLU A 227 -9.50 -10.76 -13.76
N LEU A 228 -8.33 -10.84 -14.40
CA LEU A 228 -7.60 -9.66 -14.86
C LEU A 228 -8.38 -8.86 -15.91
N GLY A 229 -9.29 -9.51 -16.65
CA GLY A 229 -10.10 -8.88 -17.69
C GLY A 229 -11.00 -7.76 -17.17
N TYR A 230 -11.49 -7.86 -15.93
CA TYR A 230 -12.29 -6.80 -15.30
C TYR A 230 -11.53 -6.02 -14.23
N ILE A 231 -10.52 -6.60 -13.57
CA ILE A 231 -9.71 -5.88 -12.56
C ILE A 231 -8.92 -4.74 -13.21
N VAL A 232 -8.30 -4.98 -14.38
CA VAL A 232 -7.43 -3.97 -15.01
C VAL A 232 -8.21 -2.74 -15.49
N PRO A 233 -9.34 -2.84 -16.21
CA PRO A 233 -10.11 -1.68 -16.61
C PRO A 233 -10.62 -0.85 -15.43
N VAL A 234 -11.09 -1.50 -14.37
CA VAL A 234 -11.57 -0.81 -13.16
C VAL A 234 -10.44 -0.05 -12.47
N LYS A 235 -9.22 -0.57 -12.52
CA LYS A 235 -8.03 0.09 -11.98
C LYS A 235 -7.57 1.32 -12.77
N LEU A 236 -8.05 1.49 -14.00
CA LEU A 236 -7.75 2.64 -14.86
C LEU A 236 -8.76 3.78 -14.72
N ILE A 237 -9.84 3.57 -13.97
CA ILE A 237 -10.86 4.58 -13.62
C ILE A 237 -10.48 5.24 -12.31
#